data_AF-A0A929WBZ4-F1
#
_entry.id   AF-A0A929WBZ4-F1
#
_cell.length_a   1.000
_cell.length_b   1.000
_cell.length_c   1.000
_cell.angle_alpha   90.00
_cell.angle_beta   90.00
_cell.angle_gamma   90.00
#
_symmetry.space_group_name_H-M   'P 1'
#
loop_
_entity.id
_entity.type
_entity.pdbx_description
1 polymer ?
#
loop_
_entity_poly.entity_id
_entity_poly.type
_entity_poly.pdbx_seq_one_letter_code
_entity_poly.pdbx_strand_id
1 'polypeptide(L)' 'MPIFHLTSLSDPGVEVYSALTEAQLRSKVDPSRGVFIAESPKVIHVALDAGYDP' A
#
# COMPACT_ATOMS: atom_id res chain seq x y z
N MET A 1 9.94 -13.97 6.93
CA MET A 1 9.73 -12.51 6.86
C MET A 1 9.40 -12.03 8.27
N PRO A 2 10.16 -11.08 8.84
CA PRO A 2 9.84 -10.53 10.15
C PRO A 2 8.52 -9.74 10.09
N ILE A 3 7.69 -9.86 11.13
CA ILE A 3 6.47 -9.07 11.29
C ILE A 3 6.79 -7.93 12.25
N PHE A 4 6.51 -6.69 11.84
CA PHE A 4 6.67 -5.50 12.66
C PHE A 4 5.29 -5.01 13.10
N HIS A 5 5.09 -4.89 14.40
CA HIS A 5 3.85 -4.35 14.96
C HIS A 5 3.97 -2.83 15.08
N LEU A 6 3.07 -2.13 14.41
CA LEU A 6 2.96 -0.68 14.48
C LEU A 6 2.01 -0.31 15.62
N THR A 7 2.35 0.76 16.33
CA THR A 7 1.54 1.31 17.42
C THR A 7 1.07 2.74 17.14
N SER A 8 1.65 3.39 16.12
CA SER A 8 1.32 4.74 15.71
C SER A 8 1.41 4.92 14.19
N LEU A 9 0.62 5.86 13.65
CA LEU A 9 0.76 6.30 12.25
C LEU A 9 2.03 7.11 11.99
N SER A 10 2.74 7.50 13.06
CA SER A 10 4.05 8.16 13.01
C SER A 10 5.22 7.18 13.00
N ASP A 11 4.97 5.86 13.03
CA ASP A 11 6.04 4.88 12.97
C ASP A 11 6.80 4.98 11.63
N PRO A 12 8.14 4.86 11.63
CA PRO A 12 8.93 4.99 10.41
C PRO A 12 8.49 3.98 9.33
N GLY A 13 8.32 4.46 8.10
CA GLY A 13 8.00 3.62 6.94
C GLY A 13 6.51 3.50 6.61
N VAL A 14 5.59 4.04 7.43
CA VAL A 14 4.15 4.04 7.11
C VAL A 14 3.53 5.40 6.82
N GLU A 15 4.33 6.47 6.88
CA GLU A 15 3.88 7.84 6.64
C GLU A 15 3.22 8.01 5.27
N VAL A 16 3.73 7.33 4.23
CA VAL A 16 3.15 7.42 2.87
C VAL A 16 1.72 6.90 2.82
N TYR A 17 1.37 5.90 3.62
CA TYR A 17 0.04 5.28 3.65
C TYR A 17 -0.93 6.03 4.57
N SER A 18 -0.43 6.80 5.53
CA SER A 18 -1.25 7.56 6.49
C SER A 18 -1.47 9.02 6.07
N ALA A 19 -0.52 9.62 5.35
CA ALA A 19 -0.56 11.04 4.97
C ALA A 19 -1.18 11.28 3.58
N LEU A 20 -1.11 10.31 2.67
CA LEU A 20 -1.60 10.45 1.30
C LEU A 20 -2.98 9.84 1.11
N THR A 21 -3.80 10.50 0.30
CA THR A 21 -5.03 9.90 -0.21
C THR A 21 -4.73 8.82 -1.22
N GLU A 22 -5.65 7.88 -1.38
CA GLU A 22 -5.60 6.82 -2.39
C GLU A 22 -5.42 7.36 -3.83
N ALA A 23 -5.96 8.55 -4.13
CA ALA A 23 -5.73 9.20 -5.43
C ALA A 23 -4.30 9.72 -5.61
N GLN A 24 -3.63 10.12 -4.53
CA GLN A 24 -2.24 10.55 -4.53
C GLN A 24 -1.27 9.36 -4.58
N LEU A 25 -1.57 8.26 -3.88
CA LEU A 25 -0.76 7.04 -3.90
C LEU A 25 -0.59 6.45 -5.30
N ARG A 26 -1.64 6.53 -6.14
CA ARG A 26 -1.57 6.08 -7.55
C ARG A 26 -0.61 6.89 -8.43
N SER A 27 -0.05 8.00 -7.93
CA SER A 27 0.95 8.82 -8.60
C SER A 27 0.64 9.08 -10.08
N LYS A 28 -0.35 9.94 -10.38
CA LYS A 28 -0.71 10.27 -11.77
C LYS A 28 0.44 10.85 -12.60
N VAL A 29 1.43 11.45 -11.92
CA VAL A 29 2.60 12.07 -12.55
C VAL A 29 3.61 11.02 -13.00
N ASP A 30 3.87 10.02 -12.17
CA ASP A 30 4.75 8.89 -12.48
C ASP A 30 4.05 7.58 -12.09
N PRO A 31 3.33 6.95 -13.03
CA PRO A 31 2.61 5.70 -12.77
C PRO A 31 3.51 4.54 -12.36
N SER A 32 4.80 4.58 -12.69
CA SER A 32 5.75 3.51 -12.31
C SER A 32 6.02 3.45 -10.81
N ARG A 33 5.73 4.54 -10.10
CA ARG A 33 5.83 4.67 -8.64
C ARG A 33 4.48 4.60 -7.94
N GLY A 34 3.40 4.37 -8.70
CA GLY A 34 2.06 4.29 -8.17
C GLY A 34 1.87 3.04 -7.32
N VAL A 35 1.25 3.20 -6.17
CA VAL A 35 0.82 2.09 -5.30
C VAL A 35 -0.66 2.25 -4.93
N PHE A 36 -1.27 1.18 -4.45
CA PHE A 36 -2.61 1.18 -3.90
C PHE A 36 -2.67 0.21 -2.71
N ILE A 37 -3.64 0.38 -1.83
CA ILE A 37 -3.83 -0.51 -0.67
C ILE A 37 -4.86 -1.60 -1.03
N ALA A 38 -4.44 -2.85 -1.02
CA ALA A 38 -5.32 -4.00 -1.14
C ALA A 38 -5.74 -4.52 0.25
N GLU A 39 -6.95 -4.17 0.70
CA GLU A 39 -7.45 -4.58 2.02
C GLU A 39 -8.51 -5.69 1.92
N SER A 40 -8.45 -6.63 2.87
CA SER A 40 -9.26 -7.85 3.02
C SER A 40 -8.75 -9.06 2.21
N PRO A 41 -8.98 -10.30 2.71
CA PRO A 41 -8.54 -11.49 2.02
C PRO A 41 -8.95 -11.54 0.55
N LYS A 42 -10.21 -11.20 0.23
CA LYS A 42 -10.71 -11.26 -1.15
C LYS A 42 -9.93 -10.34 -2.09
N VAL A 43 -9.69 -9.09 -1.70
CA VAL A 43 -9.03 -8.11 -2.57
C VAL A 43 -7.55 -8.44 -2.72
N ILE A 44 -6.90 -8.91 -1.65
CA ILE A 44 -5.50 -9.37 -1.68
C ILE A 44 -5.33 -10.50 -2.69
N HIS A 45 -6.20 -11.52 -2.66
CA HIS A 45 -6.13 -12.63 -3.63
C HIS A 45 -6.31 -12.14 -5.07
N VAL A 46 -7.27 -11.23 -5.32
CA VAL A 46 -7.48 -10.67 -6.66
C VAL A 46 -6.26 -9.90 -7.16
N ALA A 47 -5.57 -9.15 -6.29
CA ALA A 47 -4.36 -8.43 -6.67
C ALA A 47 -3.21 -9.39 -7.02
N LEU A 48 -3.00 -10.42 -6.20
CA LEU A 48 -1.98 -11.44 -6.45
C LEU A 48 -2.25 -12.22 -7.75
N ASP A 49 -3.50 -12.63 -7.98
CA ASP A 49 -3.92 -13.33 -9.20
C ASP A 49 -3.74 -12.45 -10.46
N ALA A 50 -3.84 -11.13 -10.32
CA ALA A 50 -3.59 -10.17 -11.39
C ALA A 50 -2.10 -9.85 -11.60
N GLY A 51 -1.19 -10.44 -10.79
CA GLY A 51 0.26 -10.28 -10.93
C GLY A 51 0.86 -9.07 -10.21
N TYR A 52 0.15 -8.46 -9.26
CA TYR A 52 0.72 -7.41 -8.41
C TYR A 52 1.64 -8.01 -7.33
N ASP A 53 2.70 -7.28 -6.98
CA ASP A 53 3.69 -7.67 -5.98
C ASP A 53 3.50 -6.88 -4.66
N PRO A 54 3.47 -7.53 -3.49
CA PRO A 54 3.36 -6.89 -2.18
C PRO A 54 4.60 -6.13 -1.68
#